data_AF-A0A0N4WAM2-F1
#
_entry.id   AF-A0A0N4WAM2-F1
#
_cell.length_a   1.000
_cell.length_b   1.000
_cell.length_c   1.000
_cell.angle_alpha   90.00
_cell.angle_beta   90.00
_cell.angle_gamma   90.00
#
_symmetry.space_group_name_H-M   'P 1'
#
loop_
_entity.id
_entity.type
_entity.pdbx_description
1 polymer ?
#
loop_
_entity_poly.entity_id
_entity_poly.type
_entity_poly.pdbx_seq_one_letter_code
_entity_poly.pdbx_strand_id
1 'polypeptide(L)'
;MPWHFEYTETHPEVSASFPNRQLLWWFGPLVSRAYKKTLDIDDLFELDDGLKSENLMAQWETEWNKALKDYEQRKQAHSFPLDDNILDEKSPLLLNNGKNYGTRSKPKVQNDDDELPSIIAVLWRLFKWELIGGSAIKFLSDIIQFANPAFLSLLITFTENSSAPLYEGLFYSAGLFVSAMLRSLFMNNYFTVMFRVGTKIQSTLTAAVYNKALKLSSSSRRLKTHGEIVNLMAIDVDRFRLITPQLQQYWSSPLQLDMDIVKIMPQGLNNYDTLKLHDSIIFEPSSTENIRNYNEIIDAGADVLTQSWLMCCE
;
A
#
# COMPACT_ATOMS: atom_id res chain seq x y z
N MET A 1 -17.13 4.83 52.49
CA MET A 1 -17.01 4.66 51.02
C MET A 1 -15.73 3.91 50.77
N PRO A 2 -15.76 2.63 50.40
CA PRO A 2 -14.55 1.92 50.02
C PRO A 2 -14.16 2.36 48.61
N TRP A 3 -12.90 2.76 48.46
CA TRP A 3 -12.29 3.08 47.17
C TRP A 3 -12.14 1.78 46.39
N HIS A 4 -13.13 1.44 45.57
CA HIS A 4 -12.93 0.50 44.48
C HIS A 4 -12.09 1.23 43.44
N PHE A 5 -10.81 0.87 43.34
CA PHE A 5 -10.05 1.13 42.14
C PHE A 5 -10.71 0.30 41.03
N GLU A 6 -11.53 0.95 40.23
CA GLU A 6 -11.99 0.41 38.96
C GLU A 6 -10.74 0.31 38.09
N TYR A 7 -10.14 -0.88 38.06
CA TYR A 7 -9.13 -1.20 37.06
C TYR A 7 -9.86 -1.12 35.73
N THR A 8 -9.73 0.00 35.02
CA THR A 8 -9.94 -0.03 33.59
C THR A 8 -8.96 -1.07 33.08
N GLU A 9 -9.46 -2.22 32.63
CA GLU A 9 -8.64 -3.29 32.06
C GLU A 9 -8.06 -2.78 30.73
N THR A 10 -7.03 -1.95 30.82
CA THR A 10 -6.34 -1.42 29.64
C THR A 10 -5.71 -2.58 28.90
N HIS A 11 -5.92 -2.66 27.59
CA HIS A 11 -5.39 -3.73 26.76
C HIS A 11 -3.87 -3.89 26.99
N PRO A 12 -3.38 -5.13 27.23
CA PRO A 12 -2.00 -5.37 27.67
C PRO A 12 -0.95 -4.82 26.70
N GLU A 13 -1.26 -4.72 25.41
CA GLU A 13 -0.38 -4.09 24.42
C GLU A 13 -0.14 -2.59 24.66
N VAL A 14 -1.12 -1.86 25.20
CA VAL A 14 -1.00 -0.42 25.48
C VAL A 14 -0.12 -0.18 26.70
N SER A 15 -0.22 -1.07 27.69
CA SER A 15 0.63 -1.05 28.89
C SER A 15 2.05 -1.59 28.65
N ALA A 16 2.28 -2.27 27.52
CA ALA A 16 3.55 -2.92 27.22
C ALA A 16 4.64 -1.94 26.80
N SER A 17 5.86 -2.16 27.30
CA SER A 17 7.06 -1.47 26.82
C SER A 17 7.30 -1.70 25.33
N PHE A 18 8.04 -0.80 24.68
CA PHE A 18 8.39 -0.90 23.25
C PHE A 18 8.95 -2.27 22.82
N PRO A 19 9.96 -2.86 23.49
CA PRO A 19 10.47 -4.18 23.10
C PRO A 19 9.44 -5.31 23.33
N ASN A 20 8.62 -5.20 24.37
CA ASN A 20 7.55 -6.16 24.62
C ASN A 20 6.50 -6.12 23.50
N ARG A 21 6.13 -4.91 23.04
CA ARG A 21 5.24 -4.73 21.89
C ARG A 21 5.84 -5.29 20.60
N GLN A 22 7.13 -5.06 20.38
CA GLN A 22 7.84 -5.50 19.17
C GLN A 22 7.99 -7.01 19.07
N LEU A 23 8.24 -7.68 20.20
CA LEU A 23 8.37 -9.14 20.29
C LEU A 23 7.03 -9.85 20.53
N LEU A 24 5.92 -9.10 20.60
CA LEU A 24 4.60 -9.62 20.96
C LEU A 24 4.60 -10.42 22.27
N TRP A 25 5.46 -10.06 23.21
CA TRP A 25 5.64 -10.85 24.44
C TRP A 25 4.41 -10.78 25.35
N TRP A 26 3.65 -9.68 25.28
CA TRP A 26 2.38 -9.46 25.95
C TRP A 26 1.31 -10.48 25.57
N PHE A 27 1.45 -11.15 24.42
CA PHE A 27 0.54 -12.20 23.95
C PHE A 27 0.82 -13.56 24.62
N GLY A 28 2.01 -13.75 25.20
CA GLY A 28 2.45 -15.00 25.84
C GLY A 28 1.47 -15.59 26.88
N PRO A 29 0.86 -14.79 27.78
CA PRO A 29 -0.13 -15.29 28.73
C PRO A 29 -1.33 -15.95 28.06
N LEU A 30 -1.81 -15.40 26.93
CA LEU A 30 -2.94 -15.97 26.19
C LEU A 30 -2.57 -17.31 25.57
N VAL A 31 -1.37 -17.41 24.97
CA VAL A 31 -0.84 -18.67 24.41
C VAL A 31 -0.70 -19.74 25.50
N SER A 32 -0.21 -19.36 26.68
CA SER A 32 -0.07 -20.29 27.80
C SER A 32 -1.43 -20.82 28.29
N ARG A 33 -2.47 -19.97 28.30
CA ARG A 33 -3.85 -20.38 28.62
C ARG A 33 -4.42 -21.29 27.54
N ALA A 34 -4.23 -20.94 26.27
CA ALA A 34 -4.68 -21.71 25.11
C ALA A 34 -4.07 -23.13 25.06
N TYR A 35 -2.84 -23.28 25.54
CA TYR A 35 -2.20 -24.60 25.66
C TYR A 35 -2.83 -25.48 26.74
N LYS A 36 -3.37 -24.87 27.81
CA LYS A 36 -3.91 -25.59 28.98
C LYS A 36 -5.42 -25.84 28.89
N LYS A 37 -6.16 -24.95 28.22
CA LYS A 37 -7.63 -24.96 28.14
C LYS A 37 -8.05 -24.44 26.76
N THR A 38 -9.16 -24.96 26.24
CA THR A 38 -9.86 -24.34 25.11
C THR A 38 -10.26 -22.90 25.47
N LEU A 39 -9.83 -21.95 24.66
CA LEU A 39 -10.12 -20.53 24.84
C LEU A 39 -11.62 -20.28 24.69
N ASP A 40 -12.18 -19.54 25.65
CA ASP A 40 -13.52 -18.97 25.54
C ASP A 40 -13.45 -17.47 25.17
N ILE A 41 -14.57 -16.87 24.82
CA ILE A 41 -14.66 -15.44 24.47
C ILE A 41 -14.24 -14.57 25.66
N ASP A 42 -14.61 -14.97 26.88
CA ASP A 42 -14.27 -14.27 28.13
C ASP A 42 -12.77 -14.33 28.47
N ASP A 43 -12.02 -15.26 27.87
CA ASP A 43 -10.56 -15.38 28.07
C ASP A 43 -9.75 -14.43 27.16
N LEU A 44 -10.41 -13.75 26.19
CA LEU A 44 -9.78 -12.85 25.23
C LEU A 44 -9.65 -11.43 25.77
N PHE A 45 -8.65 -10.70 25.28
CA PHE A 45 -8.47 -9.30 25.64
C PHE A 45 -9.54 -8.43 24.97
N GLU A 46 -10.08 -7.48 25.73
CA GLU A 46 -10.95 -6.45 25.17
C GLU A 46 -10.19 -5.54 24.19
N LEU A 47 -10.88 -5.14 23.14
CA LEU A 47 -10.30 -4.28 22.11
C LEU A 47 -10.00 -2.88 22.65
N ASP A 48 -8.83 -2.34 22.32
CA ASP A 48 -8.46 -0.96 22.65
C ASP A 48 -9.53 0.05 22.18
N ASP A 49 -9.78 1.06 23.00
CA ASP A 49 -10.83 2.05 22.72
C ASP A 49 -10.62 2.73 21.36
N GLY A 50 -9.38 3.05 21.00
CA GLY A 50 -9.04 3.67 19.71
C GLY A 50 -9.30 2.77 18.50
N LEU A 51 -9.44 1.46 18.72
CA LEU A 51 -9.72 0.45 17.67
C LEU A 51 -11.20 0.07 17.60
N LYS A 52 -12.03 0.49 18.58
CA LYS A 52 -13.47 0.25 18.55
C LYS A 52 -14.11 0.90 17.33
N SER A 53 -15.10 0.22 16.74
CA SER A 53 -15.79 0.66 15.53
C SER A 53 -16.46 2.03 15.69
N GLU A 54 -16.93 2.36 16.89
CA GLU A 54 -17.55 3.65 17.22
C GLU A 54 -16.59 4.82 16.96
N ASN A 55 -15.35 4.71 17.43
CA ASN A 55 -14.33 5.73 17.26
C ASN A 55 -13.86 5.82 15.81
N LEU A 56 -13.66 4.68 15.15
CA LEU A 56 -13.30 4.64 13.74
C LEU A 56 -14.40 5.24 12.86
N MET A 57 -15.68 4.97 13.17
CA MET A 57 -16.82 5.52 12.45
C MET A 57 -16.99 7.02 12.66
N ALA A 58 -16.74 7.54 13.86
CA ALA A 58 -16.76 8.98 14.11
C ALA A 58 -15.71 9.73 13.26
N GLN A 59 -14.51 9.16 13.14
CA GLN A 59 -13.47 9.73 12.27
C GLN A 59 -13.85 9.60 10.79
N TRP A 60 -14.39 8.45 10.37
CA TRP A 60 -14.89 8.24 9.01
C TRP A 60 -15.97 9.25 8.63
N GLU A 61 -17.00 9.44 9.47
CA GLU A 61 -18.10 10.37 9.19
C GLU A 61 -17.59 11.81 9.04
N THR A 62 -16.61 12.20 9.85
CA THR A 62 -15.98 13.52 9.75
C THR A 62 -15.32 13.75 8.38
N GLU A 63 -14.54 12.79 7.90
CA GLU A 63 -13.85 12.91 6.61
C GLU A 63 -14.79 12.67 5.41
N TRP A 64 -15.74 11.76 5.54
CA TRP A 64 -16.75 11.47 4.53
C TRP A 64 -17.68 12.66 4.28
N ASN A 65 -18.11 13.34 5.36
CA ASN A 65 -18.95 14.55 5.24
C ASN A 65 -18.20 15.71 4.58
N LYS A 66 -16.88 15.86 4.81
CA LYS A 66 -16.05 16.82 4.08
C LYS A 66 -16.04 16.50 2.59
N ALA A 67 -15.77 15.23 2.23
CA ALA A 67 -15.75 14.80 0.83
C ALA A 67 -17.11 14.96 0.13
N LEU A 68 -18.22 14.71 0.85
CA LEU A 68 -19.58 14.95 0.36
C LEU A 68 -19.85 16.44 0.12
N LYS A 69 -19.44 17.31 1.05
CA LYS A 69 -19.60 18.76 0.90
C LYS A 69 -18.83 19.29 -0.31
N ASP A 70 -17.59 18.84 -0.49
CA ASP A 70 -16.78 19.22 -1.64
C ASP A 70 -17.44 18.75 -2.95
N TYR A 71 -18.04 17.56 -2.97
CA TYR A 71 -18.81 17.05 -4.11
C TYR A 71 -20.06 17.89 -4.39
N GLU A 72 -20.86 18.20 -3.36
CA GLU A 72 -22.07 19.01 -3.51
C GLU A 72 -21.77 20.42 -4.04
N GLN A 73 -20.66 21.03 -3.60
CA GLN A 73 -20.20 22.33 -4.09
C GLN A 73 -19.81 22.28 -5.57
N ARG A 74 -19.08 21.24 -6.01
CA ARG A 74 -18.73 21.06 -7.43
C ARG A 74 -19.97 20.89 -8.30
N LYS A 75 -20.91 20.08 -7.84
CA LYS A 75 -22.19 19.86 -8.52
C LYS A 75 -23.02 21.14 -8.64
N GLN A 76 -23.09 21.94 -7.57
CA GLN A 76 -23.79 23.23 -7.57
C GLN A 76 -23.13 24.26 -8.49
N ALA A 77 -21.79 24.30 -8.54
CA ALA A 77 -21.05 25.18 -9.45
C ALA A 77 -21.27 24.82 -10.93
N HIS A 78 -21.47 23.54 -11.25
CA HIS A 78 -21.81 23.08 -12.60
C HIS A 78 -23.28 23.30 -13.00
N SER A 79 -24.19 23.55 -12.05
CA SER A 79 -25.64 23.61 -12.31
C SER A 79 -26.22 25.02 -12.52
N PHE A 80 -25.40 26.07 -12.64
CA PHE A 80 -25.82 27.45 -12.94
C PHE A 80 -25.11 28.03 -14.18
N PRO A 81 -25.79 28.82 -15.04
CA PRO A 81 -26.35 28.29 -16.29
C PRO A 81 -25.83 28.95 -17.57
N LEU A 82 -26.20 28.30 -18.69
CA LEU A 82 -26.18 28.83 -20.05
C LEU A 82 -26.64 30.29 -20.11
N ASP A 83 -25.89 31.09 -20.87
CA ASP A 83 -26.13 32.49 -21.20
C ASP A 83 -27.54 32.70 -21.78
N ASP A 84 -28.43 33.33 -21.00
CA ASP A 84 -29.80 33.69 -21.39
C ASP A 84 -29.86 34.97 -22.26
N ASN A 85 -28.72 35.41 -22.81
CA ASN A 85 -28.62 36.60 -23.66
C ASN A 85 -28.96 36.34 -25.15
N ILE A 86 -30.07 35.65 -25.43
CA ILE A 86 -30.78 35.81 -26.71
C ILE A 86 -32.22 36.23 -26.42
N LEU A 87 -32.35 37.51 -26.07
CA LEU A 87 -33.61 38.24 -26.19
C LEU A 87 -33.96 38.36 -27.68
N ASP A 88 -35.19 38.01 -28.05
CA ASP A 88 -36.02 39.00 -28.75
C ASP A 88 -37.51 38.61 -28.68
N GLU A 89 -38.11 38.92 -27.53
CA GLU A 89 -39.55 39.15 -27.45
C GLU A 89 -39.84 40.56 -28.02
N LYS A 90 -39.84 40.70 -29.35
CA LYS A 90 -40.56 41.76 -30.10
C LYS A 90 -40.37 41.60 -31.61
N SER A 91 -41.35 40.99 -32.26
CA SER A 91 -41.77 41.40 -33.61
C SER A 91 -43.23 40.99 -33.84
N PRO A 92 -44.11 41.92 -34.26
CA PRO A 92 -45.52 41.67 -34.48
C PRO A 92 -45.73 40.91 -35.80
N LEU A 93 -46.81 40.14 -35.83
CA LEU A 93 -47.55 39.63 -37.00
C LEU A 93 -47.04 40.11 -38.37
N LEU A 94 -46.41 39.24 -39.15
CA LEU A 94 -46.77 38.98 -40.56
C LEU A 94 -46.21 37.65 -41.09
N LEU A 95 -47.14 36.89 -41.67
CA LEU A 95 -47.01 35.98 -42.82
C LEU A 95 -46.25 34.63 -42.69
N ASN A 96 -47.08 33.58 -42.64
CA ASN A 96 -47.30 32.63 -43.74
C ASN A 96 -46.13 31.76 -44.23
N ASN A 97 -46.35 30.44 -44.13
CA ASN A 97 -45.79 29.36 -44.94
C ASN A 97 -44.27 29.20 -45.01
N GLY A 98 -43.80 28.08 -44.44
CA GLY A 98 -42.60 27.43 -44.94
C GLY A 98 -41.80 26.72 -43.86
N LYS A 99 -41.99 25.39 -43.79
CA LYS A 99 -40.97 24.39 -43.44
C LYS A 99 -39.67 24.94 -42.84
N ASN A 100 -39.50 24.81 -41.53
CA ASN A 100 -38.19 24.66 -40.91
C ASN A 100 -38.39 23.87 -39.61
N TYR A 101 -38.23 22.55 -39.71
CA TYR A 101 -37.94 21.71 -38.56
C TYR A 101 -36.56 22.14 -38.06
N GLY A 102 -36.54 23.13 -37.16
CA GLY A 102 -35.36 23.39 -36.35
C GLY A 102 -35.12 22.13 -35.53
N THR A 103 -34.12 21.35 -35.93
CA THR A 103 -33.51 20.34 -35.08
C THR A 103 -33.10 21.05 -33.81
N ARG A 104 -33.85 20.82 -32.73
CA ARG A 104 -33.44 21.17 -31.37
C ARG A 104 -32.10 20.47 -31.16
N SER A 105 -31.01 21.20 -31.35
CA SER A 105 -29.70 20.75 -30.92
C SER A 105 -29.85 20.50 -29.43
N LYS A 106 -29.85 19.23 -29.03
CA LYS A 106 -29.71 18.89 -27.62
C LYS A 106 -28.46 19.65 -27.15
N PRO A 107 -28.51 20.40 -26.04
CA PRO A 107 -27.28 20.90 -25.47
C PRO A 107 -26.35 19.69 -25.37
N LYS A 108 -25.15 19.80 -25.94
CA LYS A 108 -24.08 18.85 -25.69
C LYS A 108 -23.99 18.76 -24.17
N VAL A 109 -24.47 17.66 -23.61
CA VAL A 109 -24.12 17.28 -22.24
C VAL A 109 -22.62 17.08 -22.32
N GLN A 110 -21.90 18.12 -21.94
CA GLN A 110 -20.46 18.06 -21.76
C GLN A 110 -20.29 17.13 -20.56
N ASN A 111 -19.83 15.92 -20.86
CA ASN A 111 -19.47 14.89 -19.90
C ASN A 111 -18.16 15.31 -19.21
N ASP A 112 -18.20 16.37 -18.42
CA ASP A 112 -17.29 16.46 -17.28
C ASP A 112 -18.05 15.78 -16.14
N ASP A 113 -17.75 14.50 -15.99
CA ASP A 113 -18.40 13.60 -15.05
C ASP A 113 -18.40 14.24 -13.65
N ASP A 114 -19.58 14.43 -13.06
CA ASP A 114 -19.72 14.70 -11.62
C ASP A 114 -19.19 13.47 -10.85
N GLU A 115 -17.88 13.29 -10.79
CA GLU A 115 -17.23 12.15 -10.16
C GLU A 115 -17.66 12.07 -8.70
N LEU A 116 -18.29 10.94 -8.37
CA LEU A 116 -18.70 10.62 -7.00
C LEU A 116 -17.51 10.72 -6.05
N PRO A 117 -17.72 11.11 -4.77
CA PRO A 117 -16.64 11.16 -3.80
C PRO A 117 -15.98 9.78 -3.69
N SER A 118 -14.67 9.72 -3.91
CA SER A 118 -13.95 8.44 -3.93
C SER A 118 -13.69 7.94 -2.51
N ILE A 119 -14.10 6.70 -2.25
CA ILE A 119 -13.88 6.02 -0.96
C ILE A 119 -12.38 5.88 -0.68
N ILE A 120 -11.59 5.58 -1.71
CA ILE A 120 -10.13 5.39 -1.60
C ILE A 120 -9.43 6.67 -1.12
N ALA A 121 -9.83 7.85 -1.62
CA ALA A 121 -9.25 9.11 -1.16
C ALA A 121 -9.59 9.41 0.31
N VAL A 122 -10.79 9.06 0.76
CA VAL A 122 -11.20 9.21 2.17
C VAL A 122 -10.42 8.25 3.07
N LEU A 123 -10.28 6.98 2.67
CA LEU A 123 -9.46 6.00 3.39
C LEU A 123 -8.00 6.44 3.49
N TRP A 124 -7.43 6.94 2.39
CA TRP A 124 -6.08 7.47 2.39
C TRP A 124 -5.94 8.64 3.36
N ARG A 125 -6.87 9.60 3.36
CA ARG A 125 -6.83 10.75 4.26
C ARG A 125 -6.92 10.36 5.73
N LEU A 126 -7.68 9.31 6.04
CA LEU A 126 -7.89 8.77 7.39
C LEU A 126 -6.63 8.06 7.93
N PHE A 127 -6.03 7.18 7.12
CA PHE A 127 -4.96 6.28 7.56
C PHE A 127 -3.56 6.65 7.04
N LYS A 128 -3.39 7.78 6.33
CA LYS A 128 -2.10 8.19 5.72
C LYS A 128 -0.91 8.15 6.68
N TRP A 129 -1.08 8.55 7.93
CA TRP A 129 0.04 8.61 8.87
C TRP A 129 0.54 7.22 9.26
N GLU A 130 -0.37 6.27 9.40
CA GLU A 130 -0.04 4.87 9.69
C GLU A 130 0.54 4.18 8.46
N LEU A 131 0.01 4.49 7.26
CA LEU A 131 0.53 3.99 5.99
C LEU A 131 1.95 4.50 5.71
N ILE A 132 2.20 5.81 5.87
CA ILE A 132 3.52 6.42 5.67
C ILE A 132 4.51 5.89 6.73
N GLY A 133 4.07 5.76 7.99
CA GLY A 133 4.87 5.15 9.04
C GLY A 133 5.29 3.72 8.68
N GLY A 134 4.36 2.89 8.21
CA GLY A 134 4.64 1.55 7.70
C GLY A 134 5.60 1.55 6.52
N SER A 135 5.43 2.45 5.55
CA SER A 135 6.34 2.63 4.41
C SER A 135 7.77 2.94 4.85
N ALA A 136 7.94 3.83 5.83
CA ALA A 136 9.26 4.20 6.34
C ALA A 136 9.96 3.02 7.03
N ILE A 137 9.23 2.23 7.82
CA ILE A 137 9.75 1.02 8.47
C ILE A 137 10.17 -0.01 7.41
N LYS A 138 9.35 -0.19 6.37
CA LYS A 138 9.64 -1.11 5.25
C LYS A 138 10.90 -0.69 4.50
N PHE A 139 11.02 0.60 4.18
CA PHE A 139 12.18 1.17 3.52
C PHE A 139 13.47 0.90 4.31
N LEU A 140 13.44 1.10 5.62
CA LEU A 140 14.59 0.82 6.49
C LEU A 140 14.95 -0.68 6.50
N SER A 141 13.94 -1.56 6.55
CA SER A 141 14.14 -3.02 6.45
C SER A 141 14.80 -3.42 5.12
N ASP A 142 14.42 -2.77 4.02
CA ASP A 142 14.97 -3.03 2.70
C ASP A 142 16.42 -2.57 2.58
N ILE A 143 16.77 -1.42 3.16
CA ILE A 143 18.18 -0.98 3.25
C ILE A 143 19.02 -2.00 4.02
N ILE A 144 18.53 -2.50 5.16
CA ILE A 144 19.26 -3.47 5.98
C ILE A 144 19.43 -4.81 5.24
N GLN A 145 18.53 -5.18 4.31
CA GLN A 145 18.66 -6.36 3.45
C GLN A 145 20.02 -6.45 2.78
N PHE A 146 20.47 -5.30 2.30
CA PHE A 146 21.67 -5.16 1.49
C PHE A 146 22.96 -5.26 2.30
N ALA A 147 22.88 -5.20 3.63
CA ALA A 147 24.02 -5.42 4.50
C ALA A 147 24.45 -6.90 4.53
N ASN A 148 23.51 -7.85 4.42
CA ASN A 148 23.81 -9.28 4.50
C ASN A 148 24.80 -9.75 3.41
N PRO A 149 24.58 -9.48 2.10
CA PRO A 149 25.56 -9.82 1.05
C PRO A 149 26.90 -9.09 1.22
N ALA A 150 26.91 -7.87 1.75
CA ALA A 150 28.14 -7.11 1.97
C ALA A 150 29.02 -7.77 3.05
N PHE A 151 28.43 -8.15 4.18
CA PHE A 151 29.15 -8.89 5.23
C PHE A 151 29.61 -10.27 4.75
N LEU A 152 28.82 -10.97 3.93
CA LEU A 152 29.22 -12.24 3.33
C LEU A 152 30.45 -12.07 2.43
N SER A 153 30.48 -11.05 1.58
CA SER A 153 31.63 -10.76 0.71
C SER A 153 32.91 -10.49 1.52
N LEU A 154 32.81 -9.66 2.56
CA LEU A 154 33.93 -9.39 3.48
C LEU A 154 34.42 -10.65 4.20
N LEU A 155 33.50 -11.54 4.58
CA LEU A 155 33.84 -12.81 5.21
C LEU A 155 34.58 -13.74 4.24
N ILE A 156 34.16 -13.79 2.97
CA ILE A 156 34.86 -14.56 1.92
C ILE A 156 36.28 -14.01 1.74
N THR A 157 36.46 -12.70 1.58
CA THR A 157 37.78 -12.08 1.45
C THR A 157 38.65 -12.28 2.70
N PHE A 158 38.06 -12.33 3.89
CA PHE A 158 38.77 -12.70 5.12
C PHE A 158 39.26 -14.15 5.07
N THR A 159 38.46 -15.09 4.58
CA THR A 159 38.87 -16.51 4.48
C THR A 159 39.98 -16.76 3.46
N GLU A 160 40.11 -15.90 2.45
CA GLU A 160 41.19 -15.98 1.45
C GLU A 160 42.54 -15.47 2.00
N ASN A 161 42.52 -14.56 2.97
CA ASN A 161 43.71 -13.94 3.54
C ASN A 161 44.20 -14.67 4.80
N SER A 162 45.17 -15.57 4.65
CA SER A 162 45.70 -16.40 5.75
C SER A 162 46.41 -15.61 6.88
N SER A 163 46.79 -14.35 6.62
CA SER A 163 47.49 -13.48 7.59
C SER A 163 46.57 -12.54 8.37
N ALA A 164 45.25 -12.56 8.11
CA ALA A 164 44.31 -11.66 8.75
C ALA A 164 44.04 -12.04 10.22
N PRO A 165 43.89 -11.06 11.12
CA PRO A 165 43.66 -11.34 12.54
C PRO A 165 42.21 -11.81 12.81
N LEU A 166 42.06 -12.77 13.73
CA LEU A 166 40.78 -13.44 14.02
C LEU A 166 39.64 -12.50 14.41
N TYR A 167 39.93 -11.35 15.05
CA TYR A 167 38.89 -10.41 15.49
C TYR A 167 38.10 -9.82 14.32
N GLU A 168 38.68 -9.72 13.12
CA GLU A 168 38.00 -9.19 11.93
C GLU A 168 36.92 -10.15 11.44
N GLY A 169 37.25 -11.45 11.35
CA GLY A 169 36.26 -12.48 11.00
C GLY A 169 35.12 -12.57 12.02
N LEU A 170 35.42 -12.42 13.32
CA LEU A 170 34.39 -12.37 14.37
C LEU A 170 33.51 -11.12 14.22
N PHE A 171 34.08 -9.96 13.90
CA PHE A 171 33.34 -8.73 13.68
C PHE A 171 32.39 -8.84 12.47
N TYR A 172 32.85 -9.35 11.33
CA TYR A 172 32.00 -9.57 10.16
C TYR A 172 30.88 -10.58 10.43
N SER A 173 31.18 -11.68 11.12
CA SER A 173 30.19 -12.70 11.50
C SER A 173 29.13 -12.13 12.45
N ALA A 174 29.54 -11.35 13.45
CA ALA A 174 28.62 -10.68 14.36
C ALA A 174 27.78 -9.64 13.63
N GLY A 175 28.38 -8.87 12.72
CA GLY A 175 27.68 -7.91 11.86
C GLY A 175 26.56 -8.56 11.05
N LEU A 176 26.85 -9.70 10.41
CA LEU A 176 25.88 -10.49 9.64
C LEU A 176 24.71 -10.98 10.52
N PHE A 177 25.00 -11.47 11.73
CA PHE A 177 23.95 -11.90 12.65
C PHE A 177 23.06 -10.72 13.10
N VAL A 178 23.67 -9.59 13.47
CA VAL A 178 22.96 -8.40 13.92
C VAL A 178 22.12 -7.79 12.80
N SER A 179 22.65 -7.69 11.58
CA SER A 179 21.89 -7.18 10.43
C SER A 179 20.68 -8.07 10.10
N ALA A 180 20.85 -9.39 10.13
CA ALA A 180 19.75 -10.33 9.92
C ALA A 180 18.66 -10.20 11.01
N MET A 181 19.06 -10.07 12.27
CA MET A 181 18.13 -9.92 13.39
C MET A 181 17.37 -8.58 13.31
N LEU A 182 18.07 -7.47 13.05
CA LEU A 182 17.45 -6.16 12.89
C LEU A 182 16.45 -6.15 11.73
N ARG A 183 16.82 -6.70 10.57
CA ARG A 183 15.91 -6.85 9.44
C ARG A 183 14.65 -7.62 9.82
N SER A 184 14.80 -8.75 10.52
CA SER A 184 13.66 -9.56 10.96
C SER A 184 12.72 -8.76 11.88
N LEU A 185 13.28 -7.99 12.82
CA LEU A 185 12.48 -7.13 13.71
C LEU A 185 11.74 -6.04 12.94
N PHE A 186 12.40 -5.31 12.04
CA PHE A 186 11.74 -4.27 11.24
C PHE A 186 10.66 -4.86 10.33
N MET A 187 10.91 -6.02 9.70
CA MET A 187 9.91 -6.70 8.87
C MET A 187 8.68 -7.14 9.68
N ASN A 188 8.89 -7.69 10.89
CA ASN A 188 7.79 -8.07 11.77
C ASN A 188 6.99 -6.84 12.26
N ASN A 189 7.68 -5.75 12.59
CA ASN A 189 7.02 -4.50 12.96
C ASN A 189 6.15 -3.98 11.82
N TYR A 190 6.71 -3.96 10.61
CA TYR A 190 6.03 -3.57 9.39
C TYR A 190 4.73 -4.35 9.19
N PHE A 191 4.77 -5.68 9.24
CA PHE A 191 3.57 -6.50 9.07
C PHE A 191 2.54 -6.22 10.16
N THR A 192 2.96 -6.08 11.41
CA THR A 192 2.06 -5.78 12.54
C THR A 192 1.32 -4.46 12.34
N VAL A 193 2.03 -3.40 11.93
CA VAL A 193 1.44 -2.09 11.64
C VAL A 193 0.48 -2.18 10.45
N MET A 194 0.89 -2.80 9.34
CA MET A 194 0.07 -2.86 8.13
C MET A 194 -1.16 -3.75 8.28
N PHE A 195 -1.07 -4.89 9.00
CA PHE A 195 -2.24 -5.70 9.32
C PHE A 195 -3.22 -4.94 10.21
N ARG A 196 -2.72 -4.16 11.18
CA ARG A 196 -3.58 -3.31 12.02
C ARG A 196 -4.33 -2.26 11.19
N VAL A 197 -3.63 -1.57 10.27
CA VAL A 197 -4.27 -0.62 9.34
C VAL A 197 -5.31 -1.33 8.47
N GLY A 198 -4.99 -2.51 7.93
CA GLY A 198 -5.92 -3.31 7.14
C GLY A 198 -7.20 -3.67 7.91
N THR A 199 -7.07 -4.07 9.17
CA THR A 199 -8.23 -4.38 10.04
C THR A 199 -9.06 -3.13 10.37
N LYS A 200 -8.42 -1.96 10.57
CA LYS A 200 -9.14 -0.68 10.74
C LYS A 200 -9.94 -0.31 9.49
N ILE A 201 -9.34 -0.47 8.31
CA ILE A 201 -10.02 -0.27 7.01
C ILE A 201 -11.21 -1.20 6.90
N GLN A 202 -11.03 -2.49 7.20
CA GLN A 202 -12.11 -3.49 7.19
C GLN A 202 -13.27 -3.07 8.10
N SER A 203 -12.99 -2.79 9.37
CA SER A 203 -14.00 -2.42 10.37
C SER A 203 -14.78 -1.17 9.96
N THR A 204 -14.07 -0.15 9.48
CA THR A 204 -14.64 1.11 9.02
C THR A 204 -15.55 0.91 7.80
N LEU A 205 -15.08 0.17 6.79
CA LEU A 205 -15.85 -0.08 5.57
C LEU A 205 -17.08 -0.95 5.84
N THR A 206 -16.95 -2.00 6.65
CA THR A 206 -18.09 -2.84 7.03
C THR A 206 -19.16 -2.01 7.75
N ALA A 207 -18.77 -1.19 8.73
CA ALA A 207 -19.70 -0.34 9.46
C ALA A 207 -20.32 0.75 8.56
N ALA A 208 -19.54 1.35 7.65
CA ALA A 208 -20.04 2.34 6.70
C ALA A 208 -21.06 1.74 5.71
N VAL A 209 -20.78 0.56 5.15
CA VAL A 209 -21.69 -0.16 4.25
C VAL A 209 -22.96 -0.56 5.00
N TYR A 210 -22.84 -1.06 6.23
CA TYR A 210 -23.97 -1.42 7.07
C TYR A 210 -24.87 -0.21 7.38
N ASN A 211 -24.29 0.90 7.84
CA ASN A 211 -25.03 2.13 8.13
C ASN A 211 -25.69 2.71 6.88
N LYS A 212 -25.02 2.62 5.72
CA LYS A 212 -25.62 3.04 4.45
C LYS A 212 -26.79 2.13 4.08
N ALA A 213 -26.63 0.82 4.20
CA ALA A 213 -27.66 -0.16 3.87
C ALA A 213 -28.95 0.05 4.68
N LEU A 214 -28.83 0.39 5.97
CA LEU A 214 -29.98 0.70 6.83
C LEU A 214 -30.71 1.99 6.43
N LYS A 215 -29.98 2.99 5.92
CA LYS A 215 -30.51 4.32 5.53
C LYS A 215 -30.97 4.40 4.07
N LEU A 216 -30.87 3.33 3.27
CA LEU A 216 -31.29 3.33 1.84
C LEU A 216 -32.82 3.46 1.68
N SER A 217 -33.26 4.28 0.73
CA SER A 217 -34.68 4.39 0.35
C SER A 217 -35.19 3.06 -0.26
N SER A 218 -36.51 2.82 -0.25
CA SER A 218 -37.11 1.61 -0.85
C SER A 218 -36.81 1.48 -2.35
N SER A 219 -36.75 2.62 -3.07
CA SER A 219 -36.38 2.68 -4.49
C SER A 219 -34.93 2.23 -4.71
N SER A 220 -33.99 2.75 -3.92
CA SER A 220 -32.57 2.39 -4.03
C SER A 220 -32.28 0.97 -3.52
N ARG A 221 -33.05 0.49 -2.53
CA ARG A 221 -32.94 -0.88 -2.00
C ARG A 221 -33.39 -1.93 -3.00
N ARG A 222 -34.26 -1.58 -3.96
CA ARG A 222 -34.67 -2.50 -5.03
C ARG A 222 -33.57 -2.70 -6.08
N LEU A 223 -32.57 -1.82 -6.15
CA LEU A 223 -31.44 -1.92 -7.10
C LEU A 223 -30.37 -2.93 -6.66
N LYS A 224 -30.26 -3.22 -5.36
CA LYS A 224 -29.26 -4.15 -4.79
C LYS A 224 -29.94 -5.14 -3.86
N THR A 225 -29.81 -6.42 -4.15
CA THR A 225 -30.30 -7.50 -3.31
C THR A 225 -29.55 -7.53 -1.97
N HIS A 226 -30.20 -8.08 -0.94
CA HIS A 226 -29.55 -8.25 0.36
C HIS A 226 -28.27 -9.12 0.25
N GLY A 227 -28.31 -10.17 -0.58
CA GLY A 227 -27.16 -11.03 -0.86
C GLY A 227 -25.98 -10.28 -1.49
N GLU A 228 -26.22 -9.34 -2.41
CA GLU A 228 -25.16 -8.51 -2.99
C GLU A 228 -24.50 -7.61 -1.94
N ILE A 229 -25.26 -7.05 -1.00
CA ILE A 229 -24.71 -6.20 0.08
C ILE A 229 -23.86 -7.03 1.04
N VAL A 230 -24.33 -8.24 1.40
CA VAL A 230 -23.56 -9.17 2.23
C VAL A 230 -22.29 -9.62 1.50
N ASN A 231 -22.38 -9.90 0.20
CA ASN A 231 -21.23 -10.26 -0.62
C ASN A 231 -20.19 -9.12 -0.69
N LEU A 232 -20.65 -7.88 -0.86
CA LEU A 232 -19.80 -6.68 -0.81
C LEU A 232 -19.05 -6.58 0.53
N MET A 233 -19.74 -6.79 1.65
CA MET A 233 -19.12 -6.75 2.98
C MET A 233 -18.18 -7.94 3.25
N ALA A 234 -18.49 -9.12 2.74
CA ALA A 234 -17.72 -10.33 3.02
C ALA A 234 -16.50 -10.49 2.11
N ILE A 235 -16.64 -10.19 0.82
CA ILE A 235 -15.58 -10.41 -0.18
C ILE A 235 -14.81 -9.12 -0.43
N ASP A 236 -15.50 -8.04 -0.80
CA ASP A 236 -14.81 -6.85 -1.31
C ASP A 236 -14.10 -6.10 -0.17
N VAL A 237 -14.74 -5.96 0.98
CA VAL A 237 -14.11 -5.33 2.16
C VAL A 237 -12.94 -6.17 2.70
N ASP A 238 -13.03 -7.51 2.68
CA ASP A 238 -11.91 -8.36 3.09
C ASP A 238 -10.73 -8.24 2.12
N ARG A 239 -10.98 -8.12 0.81
CA ARG A 239 -9.92 -7.85 -0.17
C ARG A 239 -9.16 -6.56 0.14
N PHE A 240 -9.84 -5.48 0.56
CA PHE A 240 -9.15 -4.24 0.98
C PHE A 240 -8.21 -4.47 2.17
N ARG A 241 -8.64 -5.26 3.16
CA ARG A 241 -7.78 -5.66 4.29
C ARG A 241 -6.54 -6.41 3.82
N LEU A 242 -6.71 -7.38 2.92
CA LEU A 242 -5.64 -8.24 2.43
C LEU A 242 -4.65 -7.49 1.52
N ILE A 243 -5.12 -6.54 0.71
CA ILE A 243 -4.28 -5.73 -0.19
C ILE A 243 -3.44 -4.72 0.59
N THR A 244 -3.90 -4.25 1.75
CA THR A 244 -3.22 -3.22 2.56
C THR A 244 -1.72 -3.50 2.77
N PRO A 245 -1.28 -4.67 3.28
CA PRO A 245 0.15 -4.99 3.40
C PRO A 245 0.86 -5.25 2.05
N GLN A 246 0.14 -5.59 1.00
CA GLN A 246 0.72 -5.82 -0.33
C GLN A 246 0.96 -4.52 -1.10
N LEU A 247 0.22 -3.45 -0.79
CA LEU A 247 0.36 -2.15 -1.44
C LEU A 247 1.81 -1.63 -1.42
N GLN A 248 2.54 -1.92 -0.34
CA GLN A 248 3.91 -1.46 -0.16
C GLN A 248 4.92 -2.28 -0.99
N GLN A 249 4.56 -3.50 -1.39
CA GLN A 249 5.39 -4.33 -2.25
C GLN A 249 5.52 -3.73 -3.65
N TYR A 250 4.49 -3.02 -4.14
CA TYR A 250 4.50 -2.41 -5.47
C TYR A 250 5.63 -1.38 -5.66
N TRP A 251 5.96 -0.57 -4.65
CA TRP A 251 7.08 0.36 -4.74
C TRP A 251 8.38 -0.22 -4.20
N SER A 252 8.32 -1.16 -3.25
CA SER A 252 9.51 -1.78 -2.66
C SER A 252 10.20 -2.78 -3.59
N SER A 253 9.44 -3.58 -4.35
CA SER A 253 9.99 -4.53 -5.34
C SER A 253 10.91 -3.86 -6.37
N PRO A 254 10.46 -2.83 -7.12
CA PRO A 254 11.32 -2.21 -8.13
C PRO A 254 12.59 -1.61 -7.51
N LEU A 255 12.47 -0.95 -6.35
CA LEU A 255 13.65 -0.43 -5.65
C LEU A 255 14.65 -1.53 -5.24
N GLN A 256 14.17 -2.71 -4.84
CA GLN A 256 15.04 -3.84 -4.54
C GLN A 256 15.78 -4.32 -5.79
N LEU A 257 15.07 -4.48 -6.91
CA LEU A 257 15.65 -4.88 -8.19
C LEU A 257 16.70 -3.89 -8.69
N ASP A 258 16.40 -2.59 -8.64
CA ASP A 258 17.33 -1.54 -9.06
C ASP A 258 18.62 -1.58 -8.22
N MET A 259 18.50 -1.72 -6.91
CA MET A 259 19.63 -1.79 -5.99
C MET A 259 20.46 -3.07 -6.18
N ASP A 260 19.82 -4.21 -6.46
CA ASP A 260 20.51 -5.46 -6.78
C ASP A 260 21.30 -5.34 -8.08
N ILE A 261 20.70 -4.78 -9.13
CA ILE A 261 21.36 -4.56 -10.43
C ILE A 261 22.58 -3.64 -10.26
N VAL A 262 22.43 -2.53 -9.54
CA VAL A 262 23.52 -1.58 -9.27
C VAL A 262 24.69 -2.24 -8.54
N LYS A 263 24.43 -3.19 -7.63
CA LYS A 263 25.49 -3.93 -6.92
C LYS A 263 26.18 -4.97 -7.79
N ILE A 264 25.45 -5.64 -8.67
CA ILE A 264 25.97 -6.72 -9.52
C ILE A 264 26.78 -6.15 -10.70
N MET A 265 26.36 -5.03 -11.28
CA MET A 265 26.96 -4.46 -12.49
C MET A 265 28.50 -4.23 -12.40
N PRO A 266 29.05 -3.64 -11.32
CA PRO A 266 30.50 -3.44 -11.19
C PRO A 266 31.28 -4.76 -11.04
N GLN A 267 30.69 -5.77 -10.39
CA GLN A 267 31.31 -7.08 -10.24
C GLN A 267 31.36 -7.83 -11.58
N GLY A 268 30.31 -7.70 -12.39
CA GLY A 268 30.28 -8.21 -13.76
C GLY A 268 31.41 -7.61 -14.59
N LEU A 269 31.48 -6.27 -14.67
CA LEU A 269 32.50 -5.55 -15.45
C LEU A 269 33.94 -5.94 -15.08
N ASN A 270 34.26 -5.99 -13.78
CA ASN A 270 35.61 -6.39 -13.33
C ASN A 270 35.95 -7.83 -13.75
N ASN A 271 34.99 -8.77 -13.64
CA ASN A 271 35.20 -10.15 -14.07
C ASN A 271 35.36 -10.26 -15.60
N TYR A 272 34.62 -9.45 -16.38
CA TYR A 272 34.77 -9.38 -17.84
C TYR A 272 36.14 -8.83 -18.26
N ASP A 273 36.65 -7.81 -17.58
CA ASP A 273 37.97 -7.24 -17.88
C ASP A 273 39.09 -8.24 -17.55
N THR A 274 38.99 -8.99 -16.45
CA THR A 274 39.92 -10.10 -16.16
C THR A 274 39.84 -11.25 -17.17
N LEU A 275 38.63 -11.59 -17.65
CA LEU A 275 38.44 -12.62 -18.68
C LEU A 275 38.98 -12.15 -20.05
N LYS A 276 38.73 -10.89 -20.44
CA LYS A 276 39.33 -10.31 -21.65
C LYS A 276 40.84 -10.21 -21.56
N LEU A 277 41.41 -9.86 -20.41
CA LEU A 277 42.85 -9.86 -20.19
C LEU A 277 43.43 -11.28 -20.30
N HIS A 278 42.76 -12.29 -19.74
CA HIS A 278 43.16 -13.69 -19.84
C HIS A 278 43.07 -14.23 -21.28
N ASP A 279 42.01 -13.89 -22.02
CA ASP A 279 41.84 -14.29 -23.42
C ASP A 279 42.82 -13.54 -24.35
N SER A 280 43.12 -12.27 -24.08
CA SER A 280 44.11 -11.49 -24.84
C SER A 280 45.57 -11.93 -24.61
N ILE A 281 45.87 -12.64 -23.50
CA ILE A 281 47.16 -13.31 -23.29
C ILE A 281 47.25 -14.63 -24.08
N ILE A 282 46.11 -15.19 -24.53
CA ILE A 282 46.08 -16.50 -25.18
C ILE A 282 45.78 -16.43 -26.69
N PHE A 283 45.04 -15.45 -27.24
CA PHE A 283 44.78 -15.43 -28.69
C PHE A 283 44.32 -14.05 -29.24
N GLU A 284 44.87 -13.65 -30.39
CA GLU A 284 44.40 -12.57 -31.28
C GLU A 284 43.63 -13.20 -32.48
N PRO A 285 42.76 -12.52 -33.26
CA PRO A 285 41.58 -11.71 -32.95
C PRO A 285 40.26 -12.34 -33.52
N SER A 286 39.12 -12.20 -32.85
CA SER A 286 37.78 -12.46 -33.44
C SER A 286 36.70 -11.51 -32.88
N SER A 287 37.01 -10.21 -32.81
CA SER A 287 36.29 -9.24 -32.00
C SER A 287 35.24 -8.39 -32.75
N THR A 288 34.41 -8.98 -33.59
CA THR A 288 33.27 -8.25 -34.21
C THR A 288 31.89 -8.85 -33.95
N GLU A 289 31.81 -10.12 -33.57
CA GLU A 289 30.52 -10.78 -33.32
C GLU A 289 30.02 -10.57 -31.87
N ASN A 290 30.95 -10.51 -30.91
CA ASN A 290 30.60 -10.33 -29.49
C ASN A 290 30.00 -8.96 -29.17
N ILE A 291 30.39 -7.87 -29.85
CA ILE A 291 29.86 -6.52 -29.57
C ILE A 291 28.36 -6.43 -29.92
N ARG A 292 27.89 -7.20 -30.91
CA ARG A 292 26.48 -7.24 -31.30
C ARG A 292 25.60 -7.91 -30.24
N ASN A 293 26.10 -8.98 -29.63
CA ASN A 293 25.43 -9.68 -28.52
C ASN A 293 25.27 -8.80 -27.27
N TYR A 294 26.22 -7.89 -27.00
CA TYR A 294 26.12 -7.03 -25.80
C TYR A 294 25.05 -5.96 -25.92
N ASN A 295 24.84 -5.38 -27.10
CA ASN A 295 23.73 -4.46 -27.31
C ASN A 295 22.39 -5.18 -27.20
N GLU A 296 22.30 -6.44 -27.67
CA GLU A 296 21.09 -7.26 -27.49
C GLU A 296 20.80 -7.61 -26.02
N ILE A 297 21.81 -7.78 -25.17
CA ILE A 297 21.61 -8.04 -23.73
C ILE A 297 21.18 -6.77 -22.99
N ILE A 298 21.71 -5.60 -23.35
CA ILE A 298 21.29 -4.32 -22.78
C ILE A 298 19.87 -3.97 -23.22
N ASP A 299 19.54 -4.18 -24.50
CA ASP A 299 18.20 -3.97 -25.03
C ASP A 299 17.21 -4.99 -24.44
N ALA A 300 17.59 -6.26 -24.26
CA ALA A 300 16.79 -7.26 -23.55
C ALA A 300 16.58 -6.91 -22.07
N GLY A 301 17.57 -6.33 -21.40
CA GLY A 301 17.44 -5.82 -20.03
C GLY A 301 16.47 -4.64 -19.93
N ALA A 302 16.51 -3.71 -20.90
CA ALA A 302 15.57 -2.60 -21.00
C ALA A 302 14.14 -3.09 -21.33
N ASP A 303 14.00 -4.11 -22.18
CA ASP A 303 12.71 -4.73 -22.49
C ASP A 303 12.13 -5.49 -21.30
N VAL A 304 12.95 -6.17 -20.50
CA VAL A 304 12.51 -6.83 -19.25
C VAL A 304 12.08 -5.82 -18.19
N LEU A 305 12.77 -4.68 -18.09
CA LEU A 305 12.36 -3.57 -17.22
C LEU A 305 11.02 -2.96 -17.68
N THR A 306 10.83 -2.81 -18.99
CA THR A 306 9.59 -2.27 -19.57
C THR A 306 8.42 -3.26 -19.44
N GLN A 307 8.67 -4.56 -19.63
CA GLN A 307 7.71 -5.65 -19.41
C GLN A 307 7.35 -5.82 -17.93
N SER A 308 8.31 -5.68 -17.00
CA SER A 308 8.03 -5.66 -15.56
C SER A 308 7.21 -4.44 -15.15
N TRP A 309 7.45 -3.28 -15.77
CA TRP A 309 6.64 -2.09 -15.57
C TRP A 309 5.20 -2.29 -16.08
N LEU A 310 5.04 -2.91 -17.26
CA LEU A 310 3.74 -3.25 -17.85
C LEU A 310 2.98 -4.32 -17.04
N MET A 311 3.64 -5.38 -16.57
CA MET A 311 3.03 -6.39 -15.70
C MET A 311 2.66 -5.88 -14.30
N CYS A 312 3.29 -4.79 -13.82
CA CYS A 312 2.88 -4.14 -12.57
C CYS A 312 1.71 -3.16 -12.75
N CYS A 313 1.36 -2.80 -13.99
CA CYS A 313 0.30 -1.84 -14.31
C CYS A 313 -1.03 -2.47 -14.79
N GLU A 314 -1.09 -3.79 -15.00
CA GLU A 314 -2.33 -4.57 -15.21
C GLU A 314 -2.80 -5.29 -13.93
#